data_AF-A0A0R0FEN9-F1
#
_entry.id   AF-A0A0R0FEN9-F1
#
_cell.length_a   1.000
_cell.length_b   1.000
_cell.length_c   1.000
_cell.angle_alpha   90.00
_cell.angle_beta   90.00
_cell.angle_gamma   90.00
#
_symmetry.space_group_name_H-M   'P 1'
#
loop_
_entity.id
_entity.type
_entity.pdbx_description
1 polymer ?
#
loop_
_entity_poly.entity_id
_entity_poly.type
_entity_poly.pdbx_seq_one_letter_code
_entity_poly.pdbx_strand_id
1 'polypeptide(L)'
;MISFYLYTEAVSIPKTNENIRLLYDTKGRFRLHSIRDDEAKFGPKGIPYLNTYDGRTIHYPDPLIRANDTVKLDLEKTRLSIFIKFDVGNVVMVTGGRNRGCVGVIKNREKHKGSFKTIHVQDATGHEFASRMGNVFTIGKGTKPWISLAKGKGIKLDCSPKGKLVEMNTQCAHADNGCGSCSYEDNSMNEPILNSKLEAVTYV
;
A
#
# COMPACT_ATOMS: atom_id res chain seq x y z
N MET A 1 7.80 4.20 -38.74
CA MET A 1 8.34 3.35 -37.66
C MET A 1 7.55 3.62 -36.40
N ILE A 2 6.35 3.03 -36.28
CA ILE A 2 5.57 2.99 -35.03
C ILE A 2 5.53 1.51 -34.68
N SER A 3 6.40 1.10 -33.74
CA SER A 3 6.60 -0.29 -33.41
C SER A 3 5.33 -0.89 -32.78
N PHE A 4 4.87 -1.98 -33.39
CA PHE A 4 3.89 -2.93 -32.85
C PHE A 4 4.27 -3.34 -31.41
N TYR A 5 3.69 -2.72 -30.38
CA TYR A 5 3.89 -3.14 -28.99
C TYR A 5 2.61 -3.47 -28.21
N LEU A 6 1.44 -3.41 -28.85
CA LEU A 6 0.16 -3.74 -28.18
C LEU A 6 -0.20 -5.25 -28.20
N TYR A 7 0.62 -6.10 -28.82
CA TYR A 7 0.28 -7.52 -29.05
C TYR A 7 0.62 -8.48 -27.89
N THR A 8 1.31 -7.99 -26.86
CA THR A 8 1.84 -8.85 -25.79
C THR A 8 1.09 -8.75 -24.46
N GLU A 9 0.16 -7.80 -24.32
CA GLU A 9 -0.62 -7.63 -23.10
C GLU A 9 -1.65 -8.76 -22.93
N ALA A 10 -1.62 -9.37 -21.75
CA ALA A 10 -2.65 -10.28 -21.29
C ALA A 10 -3.82 -9.46 -20.74
N VAL A 11 -5.02 -9.71 -21.23
CA VAL A 11 -6.27 -9.12 -20.72
C VAL A 11 -6.89 -10.12 -19.75
N SER A 12 -7.04 -9.72 -18.49
CA SER A 12 -7.71 -10.53 -17.46
C SER A 12 -9.16 -10.07 -17.29
N ILE A 13 -10.12 -11.00 -17.37
CA ILE A 13 -11.54 -10.70 -17.11
C ILE A 13 -11.88 -11.15 -15.69
N PRO A 14 -12.07 -10.23 -14.72
CA PRO A 14 -12.19 -10.57 -13.31
C PRO A 14 -13.50 -11.30 -12.95
N LYS A 15 -14.53 -11.24 -13.81
CA LYS A 15 -15.80 -11.94 -13.58
C LYS A 15 -15.73 -13.43 -13.93
N THR A 16 -15.00 -13.78 -14.98
CA THR A 16 -14.86 -15.16 -15.48
C THR A 16 -13.56 -15.82 -15.02
N ASN A 17 -12.61 -15.07 -14.45
CA ASN A 17 -11.25 -15.52 -14.12
C ASN A 17 -10.52 -16.13 -15.34
N GLU A 18 -10.82 -15.64 -16.53
CA GLU A 18 -10.14 -16.04 -17.76
C GLU A 18 -9.12 -14.96 -18.13
N ASN A 19 -7.90 -15.41 -18.41
CA ASN A 19 -6.86 -14.56 -18.97
C ASN A 19 -6.74 -14.87 -20.45
N ILE A 20 -6.76 -13.82 -21.25
CA ILE A 20 -6.85 -13.92 -22.69
C ILE A 20 -5.78 -13.03 -23.29
N ARG A 21 -5.00 -13.56 -24.24
CA ARG A 21 -4.07 -12.77 -25.05
C ARG A 21 -4.63 -12.64 -26.46
N LEU A 22 -4.62 -11.43 -27.01
CA LEU A 22 -5.00 -11.22 -28.40
C LEU A 22 -3.85 -11.68 -29.30
N LEU A 23 -4.09 -12.71 -30.10
CA LEU A 23 -3.18 -13.21 -31.11
C LEU A 23 -3.78 -13.05 -32.52
N TYR A 24 -2.97 -12.66 -33.48
CA TYR A 24 -3.23 -12.74 -34.92
C TYR A 24 -3.22 -14.20 -35.36
N ASP A 25 -4.26 -14.58 -36.09
CA ASP A 25 -4.24 -15.77 -36.94
C ASP A 25 -3.36 -15.50 -38.17
N THR A 26 -3.00 -16.55 -38.92
CA THR A 26 -2.21 -16.47 -40.17
C THR A 26 -2.84 -15.56 -41.25
N LYS A 27 -4.13 -15.25 -41.11
CA LYS A 27 -4.89 -14.33 -41.96
C LYS A 27 -4.95 -12.88 -41.44
N GLY A 28 -4.21 -12.54 -40.38
CA GLY A 28 -4.18 -11.20 -39.79
C GLY A 28 -5.43 -10.81 -39.00
N ARG A 29 -6.30 -11.77 -38.66
CA ARG A 29 -7.50 -11.53 -37.82
C ARG A 29 -7.14 -11.70 -36.35
N PHE A 30 -7.71 -10.89 -35.47
CA PHE A 30 -7.57 -11.09 -34.02
C PHE A 30 -8.35 -12.33 -33.59
N ARG A 31 -7.67 -13.24 -32.88
CA ARG A 31 -8.22 -14.34 -32.10
C ARG A 31 -7.86 -14.15 -30.64
N LEU A 32 -8.81 -14.50 -29.79
CA LEU A 32 -8.62 -14.60 -28.35
C LEU A 32 -7.97 -15.96 -28.05
N HIS A 33 -6.78 -15.94 -27.47
CA HIS A 33 -6.10 -17.14 -26.99
C HIS A 33 -6.16 -17.19 -25.47
N SER A 34 -6.78 -18.23 -24.92
CA SER A 34 -6.82 -18.47 -23.49
C SER A 34 -5.42 -18.88 -23.01
N ILE A 35 -4.93 -18.19 -22.00
CA ILE A 35 -3.62 -18.41 -21.39
C ILE A 35 -3.78 -18.85 -19.93
N ARG A 36 -2.77 -19.53 -19.40
CA ARG A 36 -2.71 -19.92 -17.98
C ARG A 36 -2.42 -18.71 -17.09
N ASP A 37 -2.83 -18.78 -15.82
CA ASP A 37 -2.60 -17.71 -14.82
C ASP A 37 -1.12 -17.37 -14.61
N ASP A 38 -0.24 -18.34 -14.80
CA ASP A 38 1.20 -18.12 -14.65
C ASP A 38 1.76 -17.30 -15.82
N GLU A 39 1.25 -17.51 -17.03
CA GLU A 39 1.68 -16.76 -18.22
C GLU A 39 1.13 -15.34 -18.26
N ALA A 40 -0.02 -15.10 -17.63
CA ALA A 40 -0.66 -13.80 -17.58
C ALA A 40 0.15 -12.76 -16.77
N LYS A 41 1.07 -13.21 -15.91
CA LYS A 41 1.90 -12.34 -15.07
C LYS A 41 3.08 -11.72 -15.82
N PHE A 42 3.39 -12.20 -17.02
CA PHE A 42 4.56 -11.75 -17.75
C PHE A 42 4.26 -10.54 -18.63
N GLY A 43 5.06 -9.49 -18.47
CA GLY A 43 5.01 -8.27 -19.26
C GLY A 43 5.48 -8.42 -20.71
N PRO A 44 5.61 -7.29 -21.43
CA PRO A 44 6.18 -7.30 -22.77
C PRO A 44 7.57 -7.97 -22.73
N LYS A 45 7.77 -9.00 -23.57
CA LYS A 45 8.95 -9.88 -23.62
C LYS A 45 9.09 -10.92 -22.51
N GLY A 46 8.04 -11.22 -21.75
CA GLY A 46 8.12 -12.30 -20.74
C GLY A 46 8.69 -11.85 -19.40
N ILE A 47 8.94 -10.56 -19.20
CA ILE A 47 9.63 -10.06 -17.99
C ILE A 47 8.59 -9.70 -16.93
N PRO A 48 8.61 -10.34 -15.75
CA PRO A 48 7.76 -9.92 -14.64
C PRO A 48 8.23 -8.56 -14.12
N TYR A 49 7.28 -7.67 -13.89
CA TYR A 49 7.53 -6.36 -13.32
C TYR A 49 6.45 -6.02 -12.30
N LEU A 50 6.74 -5.04 -11.45
CA LEU A 50 5.94 -4.69 -10.29
C LEU A 50 5.89 -3.15 -10.17
N ASN A 51 4.70 -2.56 -9.99
CA ASN A 51 4.45 -1.11 -10.09
C ASN A 51 4.11 -0.42 -8.75
N THR A 52 5.03 0.38 -8.23
CA THR A 52 4.87 0.96 -6.89
C THR A 52 3.86 2.10 -6.92
N TYR A 53 3.29 2.43 -5.75
CA TYR A 53 2.53 3.67 -5.59
C TYR A 53 3.32 4.93 -6.02
N ASP A 54 4.64 4.94 -5.84
CA ASP A 54 5.52 6.05 -6.24
C ASP A 54 5.84 6.08 -7.74
N GLY A 55 5.16 5.27 -8.55
CA GLY A 55 5.35 5.21 -10.00
C GLY A 55 6.63 4.51 -10.47
N ARG A 56 7.46 4.00 -9.55
CA ARG A 56 8.63 3.17 -9.89
C ARG A 56 8.19 1.79 -10.40
N THR A 57 8.88 1.32 -11.44
CA THR A 57 8.71 -0.04 -11.97
C THR A 57 9.93 -0.86 -11.60
N ILE A 58 9.72 -1.99 -10.93
CA ILE A 58 10.80 -2.90 -10.53
C ILE A 58 10.72 -4.16 -11.37
N HIS A 59 11.83 -4.46 -12.06
CA HIS A 59 11.97 -5.65 -12.86
C HIS A 59 12.46 -6.83 -12.00
N TYR A 60 12.02 -8.03 -12.37
CA TYR A 60 12.40 -9.29 -11.71
C TYR A 60 12.08 -9.31 -10.20
N PRO A 61 10.81 -9.08 -9.81
CA PRO A 61 10.38 -9.32 -8.45
C PRO A 61 10.43 -10.81 -8.10
N ASP A 62 10.56 -11.11 -6.81
CA ASP A 62 10.40 -12.47 -6.30
C ASP A 62 8.99 -13.00 -6.64
N PRO A 63 8.84 -14.21 -7.22
CA PRO A 63 7.55 -14.80 -7.55
C PRO A 63 6.58 -14.94 -6.36
N LEU A 64 7.07 -14.89 -5.12
CA LEU A 64 6.22 -14.92 -3.93
C LEU A 64 5.43 -13.63 -3.67
N ILE A 65 5.84 -12.51 -4.27
CA ILE A 65 5.22 -11.19 -4.03
C ILE A 65 3.86 -11.14 -4.74
N ARG A 66 2.84 -10.71 -4.01
CA ARG A 66 1.47 -10.54 -4.52
C ARG A 66 1.03 -9.09 -4.46
N ALA A 67 -0.04 -8.80 -5.20
CA ALA A 67 -0.81 -7.56 -5.10
C ALA A 67 -1.14 -7.22 -3.64
N ASN A 68 -0.93 -5.96 -3.24
CA ASN A 68 -1.10 -5.39 -1.88
C ASN A 68 -0.03 -5.79 -0.85
N ASP A 69 1.01 -6.52 -1.24
CA ASP A 69 2.17 -6.72 -0.38
C ASP A 69 3.01 -5.44 -0.32
N THR A 70 3.69 -5.25 0.80
CA THR A 70 4.59 -4.11 1.01
C THR A 70 6.02 -4.56 0.84
N VAL A 71 6.80 -3.82 0.08
CA VAL A 71 8.23 -4.08 -0.09
C VAL A 71 9.06 -3.01 0.60
N LYS A 72 10.23 -3.42 1.05
CA LYS A 72 11.28 -2.53 1.48
C LYS A 72 12.25 -2.31 0.33
N LEU A 73 12.48 -1.05 -0.02
CA LEU A 73 13.39 -0.67 -1.08
C LEU A 73 14.64 -0.04 -0.51
N ASP A 74 15.78 -0.49 -1.00
CA ASP A 74 17.06 0.18 -0.76
C ASP A 74 17.22 1.27 -1.83
N LEU A 75 17.18 2.53 -1.42
CA LEU A 75 17.19 3.70 -2.33
C LEU A 75 18.42 3.73 -3.27
N GLU A 76 19.57 3.23 -2.82
CA GLU A 76 20.81 3.28 -3.60
C GLU A 76 20.88 2.23 -4.70
N LYS A 77 20.35 1.03 -4.44
CA LYS A 77 20.46 -0.10 -5.35
C LYS A 77 19.22 -0.29 -6.22
N THR A 78 18.13 0.39 -5.90
CA THR A 78 16.79 0.18 -6.50
C THR A 78 16.44 -1.31 -6.55
N ARG A 79 16.83 -2.03 -5.48
CA ARG A 79 16.63 -3.48 -5.32
C ARG A 79 15.73 -3.74 -4.14
N LEU A 80 14.93 -4.79 -4.25
CA LEU A 80 14.06 -5.29 -3.19
C LEU A 80 14.93 -5.97 -2.14
N SER A 81 14.86 -5.53 -0.88
CA SER A 81 15.58 -6.16 0.23
C SER A 81 14.70 -7.20 0.93
N ILE A 82 13.52 -6.77 1.39
CA ILE A 82 12.58 -7.62 2.15
C ILE A 82 11.16 -7.25 1.74
N PHE A 83 10.27 -8.24 1.67
CA PHE A 83 8.84 -7.99 1.49
C PHE A 83 8.02 -8.48 2.70
N ILE A 84 6.90 -7.82 2.95
CA ILE A 84 5.89 -8.19 3.94
C ILE A 84 4.66 -8.64 3.17
N LYS A 85 4.25 -9.88 3.42
CA LYS A 85 2.99 -10.40 2.89
C LYS A 85 1.82 -9.67 3.53
N PHE A 86 0.85 -9.32 2.71
CA PHE A 86 -0.47 -8.95 3.16
C PHE A 86 -1.09 -10.21 3.76
N ASP A 87 -1.02 -10.38 5.08
CA ASP A 87 -1.72 -11.45 5.81
C ASP A 87 -2.41 -10.97 7.09
N VAL A 88 -3.25 -11.82 7.68
CA VAL A 88 -3.90 -11.59 8.98
C VAL A 88 -2.84 -11.57 10.09
N GLY A 89 -2.99 -10.68 11.06
CA GLY A 89 -2.04 -10.53 12.17
C GLY A 89 -0.89 -9.55 11.93
N ASN A 90 -0.79 -8.97 10.72
CA ASN A 90 0.17 -7.89 10.44
C ASN A 90 -0.41 -6.51 10.77
N VAL A 91 0.47 -5.59 11.19
CA VAL A 91 0.11 -4.20 11.46
C VAL A 91 -0.06 -3.43 10.17
N VAL A 92 -1.17 -2.72 10.09
CA VAL A 92 -1.58 -1.90 8.96
C VAL A 92 -1.94 -0.49 9.37
N MET A 93 -1.80 0.42 8.42
CA MET A 93 -2.30 1.78 8.48
C MET A 93 -3.33 2.01 7.39
N VAL A 94 -4.35 2.78 7.73
CA VAL A 94 -5.38 3.19 6.77
C VAL A 94 -4.96 4.49 6.10
N THR A 95 -4.84 4.48 4.76
CA THR A 95 -4.43 5.65 3.96
C THR A 95 -5.61 6.53 3.54
N GLY A 96 -6.84 6.00 3.52
CA GLY A 96 -8.02 6.72 3.04
C GLY A 96 -9.34 6.28 3.65
N GLY A 97 -10.37 7.12 3.49
CA GLY A 97 -11.71 6.91 4.07
C GLY A 97 -11.88 7.53 5.47
N ARG A 98 -12.96 7.18 6.16
CA ARG A 98 -13.32 7.75 7.48
C ARG A 98 -12.31 7.45 8.58
N ASN A 99 -11.53 6.38 8.44
CA ASN A 99 -10.56 5.92 9.42
C ASN A 99 -9.11 6.16 8.98
N ARG A 100 -8.88 7.15 8.09
CA ARG A 100 -7.52 7.54 7.66
C ARG A 100 -6.63 7.86 8.87
N GLY A 101 -5.40 7.36 8.83
CA GLY A 101 -4.40 7.54 9.89
C GLY A 101 -4.54 6.57 11.06
N CYS A 102 -5.57 5.71 11.09
CA CYS A 102 -5.68 4.68 12.11
C CYS A 102 -4.68 3.55 11.86
N VAL A 103 -4.07 3.04 12.93
CA VAL A 103 -3.09 1.96 12.89
C VAL A 103 -3.57 0.82 13.78
N GLY A 104 -3.69 -0.36 13.18
CA GLY A 104 -4.20 -1.53 13.85
C GLY A 104 -3.69 -2.83 13.23
N VAL A 105 -4.15 -3.95 13.77
CA VAL A 105 -3.82 -5.29 13.30
C VAL A 105 -4.96 -5.83 12.46
N ILE A 106 -4.65 -6.49 11.33
CA ILE A 106 -5.68 -7.15 10.53
C ILE A 106 -6.22 -8.35 11.30
N LYS A 107 -7.54 -8.38 11.52
CA LYS A 107 -8.25 -9.51 12.14
C LYS A 107 -8.83 -10.48 11.12
N ASN A 108 -9.54 -9.97 10.12
CA ASN A 108 -10.22 -10.81 9.13
C ASN A 108 -10.28 -10.14 7.76
N ARG A 109 -10.38 -10.96 6.72
CA ARG A 109 -10.50 -10.55 5.31
C ARG A 109 -11.75 -11.15 4.70
N GLU A 110 -12.73 -10.31 4.44
CA GLU A 110 -13.95 -10.69 3.76
C GLU A 110 -13.80 -10.47 2.24
N LYS A 111 -13.99 -11.55 1.48
CA LYS A 111 -13.98 -11.54 0.03
C LYS A 111 -15.39 -11.79 -0.48
N HIS A 112 -16.02 -10.76 -1.02
CA HIS A 112 -17.26 -10.89 -1.77
C HIS A 112 -16.96 -10.95 -3.28
N LYS A 113 -17.52 -11.93 -3.99
CA LYS A 113 -17.36 -12.03 -5.45
C LYS A 113 -18.05 -10.83 -6.10
N GLY A 114 -17.32 -10.10 -6.95
CA GLY A 114 -17.85 -8.95 -7.68
C GLY A 114 -17.97 -7.64 -6.89
N SER A 115 -17.59 -7.63 -5.60
CA SER A 115 -17.54 -6.41 -4.79
C SER A 115 -16.12 -6.17 -4.28
N PHE A 116 -15.91 -5.03 -3.62
CA PHE A 116 -14.64 -4.71 -2.97
C PHE A 116 -14.37 -5.70 -1.84
N LYS A 117 -13.10 -6.06 -1.67
CA LYS A 117 -12.65 -6.86 -0.54
C LYS A 117 -12.60 -5.96 0.70
N THR A 118 -13.26 -6.39 1.76
CA THR A 118 -13.34 -5.67 3.03
C THR A 118 -12.36 -6.30 4.02
N ILE A 119 -11.65 -5.46 4.75
CA ILE A 119 -10.72 -5.89 5.80
C ILE A 119 -11.20 -5.33 7.12
N HIS A 120 -11.28 -6.22 8.10
CA HIS A 120 -11.54 -5.87 9.49
C HIS A 120 -10.21 -5.68 10.21
N VAL A 121 -10.03 -4.51 10.78
CA VAL A 121 -8.83 -4.07 11.50
C VAL A 121 -9.21 -3.77 12.94
N GLN A 122 -8.34 -4.14 13.87
CA GLN A 122 -8.47 -3.85 15.28
C GLN A 122 -7.34 -2.93 15.75
N ASP A 123 -7.68 -1.79 16.33
CA ASP A 123 -6.71 -0.87 16.93
C ASP A 123 -6.20 -1.37 18.28
N ALA A 124 -5.15 -0.73 18.80
CA ALA A 124 -4.58 -1.03 20.11
C ALA A 124 -5.56 -0.83 21.28
N THR A 125 -6.59 0.01 21.12
CA THR A 125 -7.66 0.22 22.12
C THR A 125 -8.77 -0.83 22.04
N GLY A 126 -8.67 -1.78 21.11
CA GLY A 126 -9.68 -2.82 20.89
C GLY A 126 -10.83 -2.38 19.98
N HIS A 127 -10.84 -1.14 19.49
CA HIS A 127 -11.84 -0.66 18.54
C HIS A 127 -11.66 -1.38 17.20
N GLU A 128 -12.75 -1.98 16.71
CA GLU A 128 -12.76 -2.66 15.42
C GLU A 128 -13.42 -1.78 14.36
N PHE A 129 -12.81 -1.75 13.19
CA PHE A 129 -13.40 -1.09 12.04
C PHE A 129 -13.10 -1.82 10.73
N ALA A 130 -13.95 -1.57 9.75
CA ALA A 130 -13.82 -2.10 8.41
C ALA A 130 -13.25 -1.04 7.45
N SER A 131 -12.40 -1.47 6.52
CA SER A 131 -11.90 -0.63 5.42
C SER A 131 -11.79 -1.44 4.13
N ARG A 132 -11.79 -0.74 3.00
CA ARG A 132 -11.57 -1.35 1.68
C ARG A 132 -10.10 -1.73 1.53
N MET A 133 -9.81 -2.85 0.84
CA MET A 133 -8.44 -3.32 0.60
C MET A 133 -7.50 -2.28 0.02
N GLY A 134 -7.94 -1.47 -0.95
CA GLY A 134 -7.08 -0.44 -1.56
C GLY A 134 -6.69 0.70 -0.62
N ASN A 135 -7.34 0.84 0.55
CA ASN A 135 -7.03 1.88 1.53
C ASN A 135 -6.17 1.37 2.70
N VAL A 136 -5.76 0.10 2.68
CA VAL A 136 -5.02 -0.54 3.77
C VAL A 136 -3.59 -0.78 3.33
N PHE A 137 -2.64 -0.26 4.11
CA PHE A 137 -1.21 -0.35 3.85
C PHE A 137 -0.53 -1.12 4.98
N THR A 138 0.33 -2.11 4.67
CA THR A 138 1.03 -2.90 5.69
C THR A 138 2.32 -2.22 6.11
N ILE A 139 2.49 -1.96 7.40
CA ILE A 139 3.69 -1.29 7.93
C ILE A 139 4.68 -2.30 8.50
N GLY A 140 4.19 -3.42 9.02
CA GLY A 140 5.03 -4.33 9.79
C GLY A 140 4.51 -5.76 9.80
N LYS A 141 5.44 -6.68 10.11
CA LYS A 141 5.14 -8.08 10.35
C LYS A 141 4.81 -8.28 11.83
N GLY A 142 3.66 -8.87 12.14
CA GLY A 142 3.17 -8.97 13.51
C GLY A 142 2.91 -7.59 14.11
N THR A 143 3.24 -7.41 15.39
CA THR A 143 2.99 -6.17 16.17
C THR A 143 4.07 -5.10 16.03
N LYS A 144 5.19 -5.39 15.36
CA LYS A 144 6.32 -4.44 15.24
C LYS A 144 6.26 -3.70 13.90
N PRO A 145 5.89 -2.40 13.88
CA PRO A 145 5.98 -1.60 12.66
C PRO A 145 7.45 -1.36 12.28
N TRP A 146 7.76 -1.32 10.99
CA TRP A 146 9.09 -0.90 10.52
C TRP A 146 9.28 0.61 10.52
N ILE A 147 8.18 1.35 10.47
CA ILE A 147 8.15 2.81 10.42
C ILE A 147 7.80 3.35 11.82
N SER A 148 8.43 4.44 12.22
CA SER A 148 8.06 5.18 13.43
C SER A 148 6.69 5.82 13.25
N LEU A 149 5.80 5.62 14.23
CA LEU A 149 4.47 6.22 14.22
C LEU A 149 4.51 7.65 14.78
N ALA A 150 3.63 8.51 14.27
CA ALA A 150 3.43 9.85 14.78
C ALA A 150 2.93 9.87 16.24
N LYS A 151 2.98 11.04 16.85
CA LYS A 151 2.45 11.32 18.18
C LYS A 151 0.94 10.97 18.21
N GLY A 152 0.59 9.91 18.95
CA GLY A 152 -0.77 9.33 18.99
C GLY A 152 -0.85 7.87 18.54
N LYS A 153 0.24 7.30 18.00
CA LYS A 153 0.35 5.87 17.59
C LYS A 153 -0.77 5.38 16.66
N GLY A 154 -1.44 6.30 15.95
CA GLY A 154 -2.55 5.98 15.06
C GLY A 154 -3.83 5.54 15.76
N ILE A 155 -4.06 5.96 17.01
CA ILE A 155 -5.31 5.67 17.72
C ILE A 155 -6.28 6.83 17.49
N LYS A 156 -7.46 6.53 16.95
CA LYS A 156 -8.54 7.51 16.80
C LYS A 156 -9.31 7.61 18.12
N LEU A 157 -9.27 8.77 18.74
CA LEU A 157 -10.08 9.06 19.92
C LEU A 157 -11.50 9.40 19.48
N ASP A 158 -12.49 8.85 20.20
CA ASP A 158 -13.87 9.27 20.04
C ASP A 158 -14.04 10.72 20.51
N CYS A 159 -14.98 11.43 19.90
CA CYS A 159 -15.32 12.79 20.29
C CYS A 159 -15.98 12.77 21.67
N SER A 160 -15.16 12.78 22.72
CA SER A 160 -15.60 13.04 24.08
C SER A 160 -15.78 14.55 24.26
N PRO A 161 -16.90 15.04 24.83
CA PRO A 161 -17.15 16.47 25.06
C PRO A 161 -16.25 17.09 26.14
N LYS A 162 -15.22 16.37 26.60
CA LYS A 162 -14.28 16.84 27.61
C LYS A 162 -12.95 17.14 26.96
N GLY A 163 -12.74 18.44 26.75
CA GLY A 163 -11.43 19.04 26.57
C GLY A 163 -10.50 18.58 27.70
N LYS A 164 -9.70 17.58 27.39
CA LYS A 164 -8.34 17.48 27.87
C LYS A 164 -7.50 17.22 26.64
N LEU A 165 -7.08 18.33 26.03
CA LEU A 165 -5.75 18.43 25.46
C LEU A 165 -4.80 17.86 26.51
N VAL A 166 -4.53 16.56 26.41
CA VAL A 166 -3.39 15.96 27.08
C VAL A 166 -2.21 16.53 26.33
N GLU A 167 -1.63 17.56 26.95
CA GLU A 167 -0.42 18.26 26.59
C GLU A 167 0.53 17.36 25.81
N MET A 168 0.56 17.53 24.49
CA MET A 168 1.80 17.34 23.75
C MET A 168 2.55 18.66 23.90
N ASN A 169 3.11 18.86 25.10
CA ASN A 169 4.13 19.85 25.38
C ASN A 169 5.29 19.62 24.41
N THR A 170 5.21 20.25 23.26
CA THR A 170 6.34 20.91 22.65
C THR A 170 6.01 22.37 22.89
N GLN A 171 6.71 23.02 23.82
CA GLN A 171 6.63 24.46 23.95
C GLN A 171 6.96 25.03 22.57
N CYS A 172 5.97 25.61 21.89
CA CYS A 172 6.27 26.50 20.79
C CYS A 172 7.13 27.61 21.38
N ALA A 173 8.36 27.77 20.89
CA ALA A 173 9.28 28.81 21.33
C ALA A 173 8.86 30.18 20.78
N HIS A 174 7.66 30.63 21.14
CA HIS A 174 7.17 31.97 20.82
C HIS A 174 6.49 32.52 22.07
N ALA A 175 7.30 33.12 22.95
CA ALA A 175 6.80 33.75 24.16
C ALA A 175 6.02 35.05 23.88
N ASP A 176 6.21 35.70 22.71
CA ASP A 176 5.84 37.13 22.59
C ASP A 176 5.01 37.51 21.35
N ASN A 177 4.67 36.58 20.44
CA ASN A 177 3.86 36.88 19.25
C ASN A 177 2.69 35.90 19.12
N GLY A 178 1.47 36.44 19.04
CA GLY A 178 0.21 35.69 19.12
C GLY A 178 0.13 34.43 18.25
N CYS A 179 -0.57 33.43 18.78
CA CYS A 179 -0.90 32.19 18.09
C CYS A 179 -1.78 32.47 16.86
N GLY A 180 -1.17 32.58 15.68
CA GLY A 180 -1.90 32.82 14.42
C GLY A 180 -1.06 32.78 13.15
N SER A 181 0.27 32.70 13.25
CA SER A 181 1.18 32.69 12.08
C SER A 181 2.25 31.60 12.13
N CYS A 182 2.16 30.63 13.04
CA CYS A 182 3.01 29.45 12.95
C CYS A 182 2.55 28.60 11.76
N SER A 183 3.36 28.57 10.70
CA SER A 183 3.37 27.41 9.81
C SER A 183 3.48 26.19 10.71
N TYR A 184 2.52 25.27 10.59
CA TYR A 184 2.66 23.94 11.15
C TYR A 184 3.82 23.27 10.41
N GLU A 185 5.04 23.61 10.81
CA GLU A 185 6.21 22.84 10.48
C GLU A 185 6.13 21.60 11.36
N ASP A 186 5.69 20.53 10.73
CA ASP A 186 5.64 19.19 11.27
C ASP A 186 7.08 18.70 11.49
N ASN A 187 7.82 19.33 12.40
CA ASN A 187 9.20 19.02 12.76
C ASN A 187 9.34 17.66 13.47
N SER A 188 8.25 16.86 13.52
CA SER A 188 8.30 15.44 13.86
C SER A 188 8.57 14.52 12.66
N MET A 189 8.61 15.06 11.43
CA MET A 189 9.02 14.33 10.23
C MET A 189 10.54 14.38 9.96
N ASN A 190 11.34 15.17 10.70
CA ASN A 190 12.72 15.48 10.27
C ASN A 190 13.87 14.73 10.98
N GLU A 191 13.63 13.75 11.86
CA GLU A 191 14.75 13.06 12.54
C GLU A 191 14.87 11.53 12.39
N PRO A 192 13.87 10.76 11.93
CA PRO A 192 14.09 9.37 11.51
C PRO A 192 13.99 9.12 9.98
N ILE A 193 13.41 10.04 9.21
CA ILE A 193 13.30 9.89 7.74
C ILE A 193 14.66 10.13 7.05
N LEU A 194 15.55 10.92 7.68
CA LEU A 194 16.90 11.15 7.16
C LEU A 194 17.87 9.98 7.45
N ASN A 195 17.56 9.13 8.43
CA ASN A 195 18.47 8.07 8.90
C ASN A 195 18.03 6.64 8.53
N SER A 196 16.92 6.50 7.80
CA SER A 196 16.55 5.24 7.18
C SER A 196 16.47 5.43 5.67
N LYS A 197 17.52 5.01 4.95
CA LYS A 197 17.55 4.94 3.47
C LYS A 197 16.55 3.92 2.89
N LEU A 198 15.42 3.72 3.56
CA LEU A 198 14.55 2.56 3.45
C LEU A 198 13.10 3.03 3.50
N GLU A 199 12.52 3.27 2.33
CA GLU A 199 11.09 3.52 2.19
C GLU A 199 10.34 2.19 2.08
N ALA A 200 9.20 2.10 2.78
CA ALA A 200 8.25 1.03 2.58
C ALA A 200 7.31 1.45 1.46
N VAL A 201 7.30 0.70 0.36
CA VAL A 201 6.50 1.03 -0.81
C VAL A 201 5.55 -0.13 -1.08
N THR A 202 4.26 0.18 -1.24
CA THR A 202 3.22 -0.82 -1.50
C THR A 202 2.90 -0.88 -2.99
N TYR A 203 2.56 -2.09 -3.42
CA TYR A 203 2.14 -2.43 -4.77
C TYR A 203 0.64 -2.75 -4.82
N VAL A 204 -0.05 -2.33 -5.87
CA VAL A 204 -1.43 -2.74 -6.18
C VAL A 204 -1.43 -4.05 -6.94
#